data_AF-A0A935X254-F1
#
_entry.id   AF-A0A935X254-F1
#
_cell.length_a   1.000
_cell.length_b   1.000
_cell.length_c   1.000
_cell.angle_alpha   90.00
_cell.angle_beta   90.00
_cell.angle_gamma   90.00
#
_symmetry.space_group_name_H-M   'P 1'
#
loop_
_entity.id
_entity.type
_entity.pdbx_description
1 polymer ?
#
loop_
_entity_poly.entity_id
_entity_poly.type
_entity_poly.pdbx_seq_one_letter_code
_entity_poly.pdbx_strand_id
1 'polypeptide(L)'
;MGRYLSVVVIAGVAIVLGGYLMMMKSEETAKLNVATERQAARRAFADRARSSAEEDDSGTYLRAIQTALRSYDEELTKRVYAKHPKWRDPAAYLNEIDALLKNESIKEEQHTSMREGYETVRAAYDIMMAANWRPVLTAKGKGGTRLDIYSLKRVEDDQGHPILEGQFFFWGIEDSTQVSWGSLSMRFWKKAAKTVRQGGRRTEVEEDIVLGKAEGDAQPRVIIQSPHKYVADFPSYVSIGTIWLPVMPHEAVAVDIEYGYTARIGGGSYDSVLAFEKLPIPDAWKLKPGESWDADVIEATEEEIRGVEPGEGEGEADGAERP
;
A
#
# COMPACT_ATOMS: atom_id res chain seq x y z
N MET A 1 23.03 71.54 5.27
CA MET A 1 23.36 70.10 5.21
C MET A 1 22.24 69.17 5.67
N GLY A 2 21.44 69.51 6.70
CA GLY A 2 20.40 68.60 7.23
C GLY A 2 19.31 68.15 6.25
N ARG A 3 18.90 68.98 5.28
CA ARG A 3 17.86 68.63 4.30
C ARG A 3 18.29 67.61 3.24
N TYR A 4 19.57 67.54 2.90
CA TYR A 4 20.09 66.56 1.93
C TYR A 4 20.27 65.18 2.55
N LEU A 5 20.66 65.12 3.84
CA LEU A 5 20.79 63.84 4.56
C LEU A 5 19.43 63.15 4.73
N SER A 6 18.37 63.91 5.05
CA SER A 6 17.01 63.36 5.22
C SER A 6 16.42 62.78 3.93
N VAL A 7 16.67 63.41 2.78
CA VAL A 7 16.18 62.91 1.48
C VAL A 7 16.91 61.63 1.06
N VAL A 8 18.21 61.52 1.33
CA VAL A 8 19.00 60.32 1.02
C VAL A 8 18.59 59.13 1.92
N VAL A 9 18.30 59.37 3.20
CA VAL A 9 17.83 58.30 4.12
C VAL A 9 16.43 57.79 3.73
N ILE A 10 15.50 58.68 3.35
CA ILE A 10 14.15 58.27 2.93
C ILE A 10 14.19 57.49 1.60
N ALA A 11 15.01 57.92 0.63
CA ALA A 11 15.20 57.20 -0.62
C ALA A 11 15.86 55.82 -0.40
N GLY A 12 16.85 55.73 0.49
CA GLY A 12 17.49 54.47 0.86
C GLY A 12 16.52 53.47 1.52
N VAL A 13 15.69 53.95 2.45
CA VAL A 13 14.66 53.12 3.12
C VAL A 13 13.59 52.67 2.13
N ALA A 14 13.16 53.51 1.19
CA ALA A 14 12.20 53.15 0.16
C ALA A 14 12.74 52.11 -0.84
N ILE A 15 14.03 52.19 -1.21
CA ILE A 15 14.68 51.18 -2.07
C ILE A 15 14.83 49.85 -1.34
N VAL A 16 15.20 49.87 -0.06
CA VAL A 16 15.32 48.66 0.76
C VAL A 16 13.95 48.01 0.98
N LEU A 17 12.90 48.79 1.31
CA LEU A 17 11.53 48.30 1.45
C LEU A 17 10.96 47.81 0.11
N GLY A 18 11.20 48.52 -0.99
CA GLY A 18 10.76 48.09 -2.33
C GLY A 18 11.46 46.81 -2.79
N GLY A 19 12.76 46.67 -2.51
CA GLY A 19 13.52 45.44 -2.76
C GLY A 19 13.03 44.27 -1.91
N TYR A 20 12.71 44.51 -0.63
CA TYR A 20 12.17 43.49 0.28
C TYR A 20 10.78 43.01 -0.15
N LEU A 21 9.87 43.90 -0.52
CA LEU A 21 8.54 43.54 -1.02
C LEU A 21 8.60 42.80 -2.36
N MET A 22 9.50 43.20 -3.27
CA MET A 22 9.75 42.46 -4.52
C MET A 22 10.34 41.08 -4.26
N MET A 23 11.24 40.95 -3.29
CA MET A 23 11.82 39.67 -2.88
C MET A 23 10.75 38.73 -2.30
N MET A 24 9.90 39.21 -1.38
CA MET A 24 8.78 38.41 -0.84
C MET A 24 7.82 37.94 -1.94
N LYS A 25 7.41 38.84 -2.84
CA LYS A 25 6.52 38.49 -3.96
C LYS A 25 7.18 37.49 -4.92
N SER A 26 8.48 37.63 -5.15
CA SER A 26 9.26 36.69 -5.97
C SER A 26 9.35 35.32 -5.31
N GLU A 27 9.53 35.23 -3.99
CA GLU A 27 9.56 33.96 -3.27
C GLU A 27 8.21 33.26 -3.27
N GLU A 28 7.11 33.99 -3.05
CA GLU A 28 5.76 33.43 -3.16
C GLU A 28 5.45 32.92 -4.56
N THR A 29 5.78 33.70 -5.59
CA THR A 29 5.56 33.32 -6.99
C THR A 29 6.33 32.06 -7.33
N ALA A 30 7.59 31.97 -6.92
CA ALA A 30 8.37 30.79 -7.20
C ALA A 30 7.87 29.58 -6.38
N LYS A 31 7.38 29.77 -5.13
CA LYS A 31 6.81 28.68 -4.32
C LYS A 31 5.56 28.10 -4.99
N LEU A 32 4.72 28.97 -5.56
CA LEU A 32 3.57 28.58 -6.36
C LEU A 32 3.98 27.85 -7.65
N ASN A 33 5.02 28.31 -8.34
CA ASN A 33 5.54 27.65 -9.53
C ASN A 33 6.03 26.23 -9.21
N VAL A 34 6.80 26.05 -8.14
CA VAL A 34 7.26 24.73 -7.72
C VAL A 34 6.10 23.82 -7.31
N ALA A 35 5.11 24.34 -6.60
CA ALA A 35 3.91 23.57 -6.28
C ALA A 35 3.17 23.11 -7.55
N THR A 36 3.05 23.98 -8.55
CA THR A 36 2.38 23.69 -9.83
C THR A 36 3.17 22.69 -10.66
N GLU A 37 4.48 22.88 -10.81
CA GLU A 37 5.33 21.94 -11.56
C GLU A 37 5.38 20.57 -10.89
N ARG A 38 5.43 20.52 -9.56
CA ARG A 38 5.34 19.27 -8.82
C ARG A 38 4.00 18.58 -9.01
N GLN A 39 2.90 19.33 -9.01
CA GLN A 39 1.58 18.76 -9.29
C GLN A 39 1.51 18.22 -10.73
N ALA A 40 2.14 18.89 -11.69
CA ALA A 40 2.24 18.39 -13.06
C ALA A 40 3.08 17.09 -13.15
N ALA A 41 4.22 17.03 -12.45
CA ALA A 41 5.05 15.83 -12.37
C ALA A 41 4.29 14.65 -11.75
N ARG A 42 3.52 14.90 -10.68
CA ARG A 42 2.63 13.91 -10.05
C ARG A 42 1.59 13.36 -11.01
N ARG A 43 0.88 14.23 -11.73
CA ARG A 43 -0.12 13.81 -12.73
C ARG A 43 0.52 12.92 -13.80
N ALA A 44 1.67 13.35 -14.35
CA ALA A 44 2.41 12.57 -15.34
C ALA A 44 2.86 11.21 -14.79
N PHE A 45 3.25 11.13 -13.52
CA PHE A 45 3.53 9.87 -12.85
C PHE A 45 2.26 9.01 -12.72
N ALA A 46 1.16 9.56 -12.20
CA ALA A 46 -0.09 8.86 -12.01
C ALA A 46 -0.61 8.23 -13.30
N ASP A 47 -0.50 8.95 -14.43
CA ASP A 47 -0.93 8.43 -15.73
C ASP A 47 -0.10 7.22 -16.17
N ARG A 48 1.22 7.25 -15.95
CA ARG A 48 2.11 6.10 -16.24
C ARG A 48 1.88 4.95 -15.27
N ALA A 49 1.69 5.25 -13.99
CA ALA A 49 1.44 4.27 -12.95
C ALA A 49 0.10 3.55 -13.19
N ARG A 50 -0.93 4.28 -13.64
CA ARG A 50 -2.23 3.72 -14.02
C ARG A 50 -2.12 2.71 -15.14
N SER A 51 -1.44 3.06 -16.22
CA SER A 51 -1.17 2.11 -17.31
C SER A 51 -0.35 0.91 -16.85
N SER A 52 0.58 1.11 -15.91
CA SER A 52 1.40 0.01 -15.38
C SER A 52 0.56 -0.95 -14.52
N ALA A 53 -0.33 -0.43 -13.67
CA ALA A 53 -1.15 -1.24 -12.76
C ALA A 53 -2.13 -2.18 -13.48
N GLU A 54 -2.48 -1.88 -14.73
CA GLU A 54 -3.30 -2.72 -15.59
C GLU A 54 -2.55 -3.94 -16.16
N GLU A 55 -1.22 -3.99 -16.07
CA GLU A 55 -0.43 -5.13 -16.53
C GLU A 55 -0.75 -6.40 -15.72
N ASP A 56 -0.88 -7.53 -16.41
CA ASP A 56 -1.20 -8.82 -15.79
C ASP A 56 0.07 -9.51 -15.30
N ASP A 57 1.16 -9.46 -16.08
CA ASP A 57 2.44 -10.01 -15.66
C ASP A 57 3.07 -9.15 -14.56
N SER A 58 3.08 -9.68 -13.33
CA SER A 58 3.64 -9.01 -12.16
C SER A 58 5.10 -8.57 -12.33
N GLY A 59 5.90 -9.30 -13.12
CA GLY A 59 7.29 -8.92 -13.41
C GLY A 59 7.39 -7.68 -14.31
N THR A 60 6.55 -7.60 -15.34
CA THR A 60 6.47 -6.48 -16.28
C THR A 60 5.87 -5.26 -15.60
N TYR A 61 4.80 -5.45 -14.83
CA TYR A 61 4.22 -4.45 -13.93
C TYR A 61 5.32 -3.80 -13.07
N LEU A 62 6.08 -4.61 -12.33
CA LEU A 62 7.05 -4.10 -11.37
C LEU A 62 8.17 -3.30 -12.06
N ARG A 63 8.65 -3.76 -13.21
CA ARG A 63 9.65 -3.02 -14.00
C ARG A 63 9.10 -1.69 -14.52
N ALA A 64 7.84 -1.68 -14.97
CA ALA A 64 7.18 -0.48 -15.48
C ALA A 64 7.00 0.56 -14.37
N ILE A 65 6.48 0.18 -13.20
CA ILE A 65 6.27 1.11 -12.09
C ILE A 65 7.59 1.66 -11.52
N GLN A 66 8.62 0.82 -11.40
CA GLN A 66 9.96 1.27 -10.99
C GLN A 66 10.58 2.25 -12.00
N THR A 67 10.33 2.05 -13.29
CA THR A 67 10.79 2.96 -14.34
C THR A 67 10.02 4.29 -14.32
N ALA A 68 8.71 4.25 -14.05
CA ALA A 68 7.90 5.44 -13.84
C ALA A 68 8.40 6.26 -12.64
N LEU A 69 8.77 5.61 -11.54
CA LEU A 69 9.33 6.27 -10.35
C LEU A 69 10.69 6.92 -10.60
N ARG A 70 11.61 6.22 -11.28
CA ARG A 70 12.89 6.80 -11.69
C ARG A 70 12.69 8.05 -12.56
N SER A 71 11.77 7.96 -13.51
CA SER A 71 11.43 9.11 -14.36
C SER A 71 10.82 10.27 -13.57
N TYR A 72 9.99 9.96 -12.57
CA TYR A 72 9.40 10.97 -11.69
C TYR A 72 10.47 11.69 -10.85
N ASP A 73 11.43 10.95 -10.28
CA ASP A 73 12.56 11.57 -9.56
C ASP A 73 13.40 12.49 -10.45
N GLU A 74 13.63 12.07 -11.69
CA GLU A 74 14.30 12.91 -12.69
C GLU A 74 13.52 14.19 -13.00
N GLU A 75 12.19 14.11 -13.17
CA GLU A 75 11.34 15.28 -13.37
C GLU A 75 11.37 16.23 -12.17
N LEU A 76 11.32 15.71 -10.94
CA LEU A 76 11.48 16.52 -9.73
C LEU A 76 12.83 17.25 -9.76
N THR A 77 13.90 16.55 -10.11
CA THR A 77 15.25 17.11 -10.11
C THR A 77 15.46 18.15 -11.22
N LYS A 78 15.08 17.82 -12.46
CA LYS A 78 15.40 18.59 -13.67
C LYS A 78 14.41 19.73 -13.94
N ARG A 79 13.15 19.54 -13.56
CA ARG A 79 12.08 20.50 -13.85
C ARG A 79 11.70 21.28 -12.61
N VAL A 80 11.24 20.59 -11.57
CA VAL A 80 10.66 21.22 -10.38
C VAL A 80 11.70 21.98 -9.56
N TYR A 81 12.84 21.34 -9.29
CA TYR A 81 13.82 21.88 -8.33
C TYR A 81 15.07 22.49 -8.95
N ALA A 82 15.27 22.39 -10.26
CA ALA A 82 16.48 22.89 -10.92
C ALA A 82 16.74 24.38 -10.66
N LYS A 83 15.69 25.20 -10.62
CA LYS A 83 15.78 26.64 -10.33
C LYS A 83 15.61 26.99 -8.86
N HIS A 84 15.10 26.05 -8.06
CA HIS A 84 14.71 26.28 -6.67
C HIS A 84 15.10 25.11 -5.75
N PRO A 85 16.40 24.74 -5.66
CA PRO A 85 16.84 23.55 -4.93
C PRO A 85 16.53 23.61 -3.44
N LYS A 86 16.45 24.82 -2.86
CA LYS A 86 16.10 25.05 -1.44
C LYS A 86 14.71 24.53 -1.04
N TRP A 87 13.84 24.21 -2.00
CA TRP A 87 12.50 23.69 -1.73
C TRP A 87 12.37 22.18 -1.86
N ARG A 88 13.48 21.50 -2.17
CA ARG A 88 13.59 20.06 -2.00
C ARG A 88 14.14 19.77 -0.60
N ASP A 89 13.35 20.10 0.41
CA ASP A 89 13.70 19.93 1.82
C ASP A 89 12.91 18.78 2.44
N PRO A 90 13.56 17.63 2.73
CA PRO A 90 12.91 16.51 3.41
C PRO A 90 12.34 16.88 4.78
N ALA A 91 12.93 17.86 5.48
CA ALA A 91 12.54 18.26 6.84
C ALA A 91 11.47 19.36 6.87
N ALA A 92 11.01 19.85 5.71
CA ALA A 92 10.07 20.98 5.64
C ALA A 92 8.79 20.75 6.46
N TYR A 93 8.24 19.53 6.42
CA TYR A 93 7.05 19.18 7.18
C TYR A 93 7.30 19.16 8.70
N LEU A 94 8.44 18.61 9.13
CA LEU A 94 8.82 18.61 10.55
C LEU A 94 8.98 20.04 11.09
N ASN A 95 9.62 20.91 10.31
CA ASN A 95 9.76 22.32 10.64
C ASN A 95 8.40 23.03 10.74
N GLU A 96 7.44 22.67 9.88
CA GLU A 96 6.07 23.21 9.91
C GLU A 96 5.33 22.80 11.18
N ILE A 97 5.34 21.51 11.54
CA ILE A 97 4.65 21.04 12.75
C ILE A 97 5.32 21.55 14.03
N ASP A 98 6.65 21.68 14.06
CA ASP A 98 7.38 22.27 15.19
C ASP A 98 7.00 23.75 15.37
N ALA A 99 6.81 24.48 14.27
CA ALA A 99 6.33 25.86 14.31
C ALA A 99 4.88 25.97 14.80
N LEU A 100 4.01 25.03 14.41
CA LEU A 100 2.62 24.93 14.88
C LEU A 100 2.52 24.60 16.38
N LEU A 101 3.43 23.77 16.90
CA LEU A 101 3.51 23.51 18.33
C LEU A 101 3.98 24.75 19.09
N LYS A 102 5.05 25.40 18.59
CA LYS A 102 5.63 26.60 19.20
C LYS A 102 4.66 27.78 19.27
N ASN A 103 3.76 27.90 18.29
CA ASN A 103 2.75 28.96 18.26
C ASN A 103 1.39 28.53 18.88
N GLU A 104 1.35 27.38 19.57
CA GLU A 104 0.17 26.84 20.26
C GLU A 104 -1.04 26.56 19.35
N SER A 105 -0.83 26.41 18.02
CA SER A 105 -1.90 26.03 17.09
C SER A 105 -2.25 24.55 17.15
N ILE A 106 -1.36 23.72 17.69
CA ILE A 106 -1.57 22.28 17.93
C ILE A 106 -1.09 21.90 19.34
N LYS A 107 -1.62 20.79 19.87
CA LYS A 107 -1.18 20.19 21.12
C LYS A 107 -0.03 19.21 20.92
N GLU A 108 0.68 18.87 22.00
CA GLU A 108 1.77 17.88 22.00
C GLU A 108 1.35 16.52 21.44
N GLU A 109 0.14 16.06 21.79
CA GLU A 109 -0.44 14.80 21.28
C GLU A 109 -0.59 14.82 19.75
N GLN A 110 -1.05 15.95 19.20
CA GLN A 110 -1.21 16.13 17.75
C GLN A 110 0.16 16.22 17.07
N HIS A 111 1.11 16.93 17.67
CA HIS A 111 2.48 17.01 17.18
C HIS A 111 3.14 15.63 17.10
N THR A 112 3.02 14.83 18.17
CA THR A 112 3.53 13.45 18.22
C THR A 112 2.90 12.60 17.12
N SER A 113 1.57 12.63 16.98
CA SER A 113 0.86 11.87 15.95
C SER A 113 1.24 12.30 14.52
N MET A 114 1.37 13.60 14.26
CA MET A 114 1.80 14.12 12.95
C MET A 114 3.25 13.72 12.62
N ARG A 115 4.13 13.69 13.63
CA ARG A 115 5.51 13.25 13.50
C ARG A 115 5.59 11.75 13.17
N GLU A 116 4.86 10.90 13.87
CA GLU A 116 4.78 9.45 13.59
C GLU A 116 4.23 9.19 12.16
N GLY A 117 3.21 9.94 11.75
CA GLY A 117 2.68 9.89 10.39
C GLY A 117 3.74 10.28 9.34
N TYR A 118 4.51 11.34 9.61
CA TYR A 118 5.62 11.74 8.75
C TYR A 118 6.71 10.66 8.66
N GLU A 119 7.13 10.08 9.78
CA GLU A 119 8.16 9.05 9.82
C GLU A 119 7.74 7.81 9.02
N THR A 120 6.49 7.40 9.19
CA THR A 120 5.88 6.29 8.43
C THR A 120 5.91 6.57 6.92
N VAL A 121 5.44 7.76 6.51
CA VAL A 121 5.42 8.14 5.09
C VAL A 121 6.83 8.31 4.54
N ARG A 122 7.76 8.84 5.33
CA ARG A 122 9.15 9.04 4.90
C ARG A 122 9.85 7.71 4.65
N ALA A 123 9.70 6.74 5.55
CA ALA A 123 10.24 5.40 5.36
C ALA A 123 9.70 4.75 4.08
N ALA A 124 8.38 4.82 3.87
CA ALA A 124 7.75 4.30 2.66
C ALA A 124 8.22 5.03 1.38
N TYR A 125 8.38 6.36 1.45
CA TYR A 125 8.90 7.17 0.36
C TYR A 125 10.32 6.75 -0.03
N ASP A 126 11.20 6.54 0.95
CA ASP A 126 12.59 6.17 0.70
C ASP A 126 12.70 4.79 0.03
N ILE A 127 11.89 3.82 0.46
CA ILE A 127 11.78 2.50 -0.19
C ILE A 127 11.28 2.65 -1.63
N MET A 128 10.23 3.44 -1.84
CA MET A 128 9.61 3.63 -3.15
C MET A 128 10.56 4.33 -4.13
N MET A 129 11.20 5.42 -3.71
CA MET A 129 12.09 6.21 -4.55
C MET A 129 13.43 5.51 -4.83
N ALA A 130 13.86 4.56 -4.00
CA ALA A 130 14.95 3.66 -4.36
C ALA A 130 14.62 2.79 -5.59
N ALA A 131 13.33 2.64 -5.93
CA ALA A 131 12.83 2.00 -7.14
C ALA A 131 13.39 0.59 -7.40
N ASN A 132 13.69 -0.13 -6.32
CA ASN A 132 14.30 -1.46 -6.33
C ASN A 132 13.65 -2.43 -5.32
N TRP A 133 12.51 -2.05 -4.72
CA TRP A 133 11.77 -2.95 -3.83
C TRP A 133 11.27 -4.16 -4.62
N ARG A 134 11.09 -5.27 -3.89
CA ARG A 134 10.55 -6.51 -4.43
C ARG A 134 9.37 -6.92 -3.55
N PRO A 135 8.11 -6.85 -4.05
CA PRO A 135 6.97 -7.28 -3.27
C PRO A 135 7.12 -8.75 -2.89
N VAL A 136 6.85 -9.03 -1.62
CA VAL A 136 6.65 -10.39 -1.11
C VAL A 136 5.40 -10.96 -1.77
N LEU A 137 4.33 -10.15 -1.81
CA LEU A 137 3.05 -10.48 -2.43
C LEU A 137 2.61 -9.32 -3.31
N THR A 138 2.13 -9.61 -4.52
CA THR A 138 1.47 -8.62 -5.39
C THR A 138 0.20 -9.20 -5.99
N ALA A 139 -0.89 -8.44 -5.95
CA ALA A 139 -2.19 -8.86 -6.51
C ALA A 139 -2.88 -7.67 -7.20
N LYS A 140 -3.44 -7.95 -8.37
CA LYS A 140 -4.21 -7.00 -9.17
C LYS A 140 -5.67 -7.04 -8.71
N GLY A 141 -6.27 -5.87 -8.56
CA GLY A 141 -7.70 -5.70 -8.31
C GLY A 141 -8.44 -5.11 -9.50
N LYS A 142 -9.75 -4.89 -9.33
CA LYS A 142 -10.58 -4.20 -10.32
C LYS A 142 -10.44 -2.67 -10.21
N GLY A 143 -10.71 -1.97 -11.31
CA GLY A 143 -10.63 -0.50 -11.35
C GLY A 143 -9.20 0.05 -11.40
N GLY A 144 -8.24 -0.75 -11.88
CA GLY A 144 -6.84 -0.36 -12.03
C GLY A 144 -6.07 -0.33 -10.70
N THR A 145 -6.57 -0.99 -9.67
CA THR A 145 -5.91 -1.08 -8.36
C THR A 145 -4.94 -2.26 -8.31
N ARG A 146 -3.93 -2.14 -7.45
CA ARG A 146 -2.98 -3.24 -7.20
C ARG A 146 -2.36 -3.10 -5.82
N LEU A 147 -2.25 -4.19 -5.09
CA LEU A 147 -1.63 -4.22 -3.77
C LEU A 147 -0.27 -4.89 -3.87
N ASP A 148 0.76 -4.21 -3.38
CA ASP A 148 2.12 -4.72 -3.23
C ASP A 148 2.50 -4.75 -1.74
N ILE A 149 2.54 -5.94 -1.15
CA ILE A 149 3.08 -6.13 0.20
C ILE A 149 4.59 -6.32 0.05
N TYR A 150 5.38 -5.31 0.41
CA TYR A 150 6.84 -5.30 0.20
C TYR A 150 7.64 -5.76 1.41
N SER A 151 7.01 -5.87 2.57
CA SER A 151 7.58 -6.46 3.77
C SER A 151 6.49 -7.24 4.48
N LEU A 152 6.79 -8.47 4.89
CA LEU A 152 5.90 -9.28 5.74
C LEU A 152 6.75 -9.95 6.82
N LYS A 153 6.55 -9.54 8.08
CA LYS A 153 7.40 -9.93 9.21
C LYS A 153 6.56 -10.35 10.40
N ARG A 154 7.05 -11.35 11.14
CA ARG A 154 6.45 -11.72 12.43
C ARG A 154 6.81 -10.67 13.48
N VAL A 155 5.79 -10.12 14.14
CA VAL A 155 5.89 -9.17 15.26
C VAL A 155 4.93 -9.59 16.36
N GLU A 156 4.92 -8.86 17.47
CA GLU A 156 3.93 -9.03 18.54
C GLU A 156 2.94 -7.87 18.47
N ASP A 157 1.65 -8.14 18.70
CA ASP A 157 0.61 -7.12 18.80
C ASP A 157 0.67 -6.39 20.16
N ASP A 158 -0.25 -5.45 20.39
CA ASP A 158 -0.33 -4.66 21.63
C ASP A 158 -0.60 -5.53 22.89
N GLN A 159 -1.01 -6.80 22.71
CA GLN A 159 -1.28 -7.78 23.76
C GLN A 159 -0.16 -8.84 23.89
N GLY A 160 0.89 -8.76 23.07
CA GLY A 160 1.99 -9.72 23.04
C GLY A 160 1.69 -10.98 22.21
N HIS A 161 0.58 -11.02 21.47
CA HIS A 161 0.27 -12.14 20.59
C HIS A 161 1.05 -12.04 19.28
N PRO A 162 1.55 -13.17 18.74
CA PRO A 162 2.32 -13.14 17.51
C PRO A 162 1.39 -12.88 16.32
N ILE A 163 1.78 -11.94 15.46
CA ILE A 163 1.08 -11.56 14.22
C ILE A 163 2.08 -11.41 13.06
N LEU A 164 1.59 -11.44 11.83
CA LEU A 164 2.36 -11.07 10.65
C LEU A 164 2.02 -9.65 10.24
N GLU A 165 2.97 -8.73 10.38
CA GLU A 165 2.85 -7.36 9.94
C GLU A 165 3.32 -7.21 8.49
N GLY A 166 2.38 -6.83 7.63
CA GLY A 166 2.59 -6.57 6.21
C GLY A 166 2.61 -5.08 5.91
N GLN A 167 3.73 -4.53 5.45
CA GLN A 167 3.78 -3.16 4.93
C GLN A 167 3.52 -3.18 3.43
N PHE A 168 2.68 -2.26 2.95
CA PHE A 168 2.20 -2.28 1.57
C PHE A 168 2.20 -0.93 0.85
N PHE A 169 2.25 -1.01 -0.48
CA PHE A 169 1.82 0.03 -1.40
C PHE A 169 0.50 -0.40 -2.05
N PHE A 170 -0.50 0.48 -1.99
CA PHE A 170 -1.80 0.25 -2.63
C PHE A 170 -2.00 1.23 -3.77
N TRP A 171 -1.75 0.74 -4.98
CA TRP A 171 -1.83 1.48 -6.24
C TRP A 171 -3.29 1.62 -6.70
N GLY A 172 -3.58 2.66 -7.46
CA GLY A 172 -4.95 2.95 -7.92
C GLY A 172 -5.79 3.77 -6.94
N ILE A 173 -5.19 4.15 -5.81
CA ILE A 173 -5.88 4.96 -4.79
C ILE A 173 -5.36 6.39 -4.86
N GLU A 174 -6.27 7.31 -5.19
CA GLU A 174 -6.05 8.75 -5.22
C GLU A 174 -6.81 9.41 -4.06
N ASP A 175 -6.61 10.70 -3.82
CA ASP A 175 -7.23 11.41 -2.69
C ASP A 175 -8.76 11.41 -2.71
N SER A 176 -9.36 11.30 -3.89
CA SER A 176 -10.82 11.23 -4.08
C SER A 176 -11.38 9.81 -4.02
N THR A 177 -10.52 8.79 -4.03
CA THR A 177 -10.94 7.39 -3.98
C THR A 177 -11.56 7.09 -2.62
N GLN A 178 -12.75 6.49 -2.59
CA GLN A 178 -13.28 5.94 -1.34
C GLN A 178 -13.06 4.44 -1.35
N VAL A 179 -12.43 3.91 -0.29
CA VAL A 179 -12.20 2.47 -0.12
C VAL A 179 -13.01 1.99 1.09
N SER A 180 -13.77 0.93 0.89
CA SER A 180 -14.44 0.19 1.95
C SER A 180 -13.88 -1.23 1.97
N TRP A 181 -13.31 -1.64 3.09
CA TRP A 181 -12.71 -2.97 3.24
C TRP A 181 -13.79 -4.00 3.54
N GLY A 182 -13.63 -5.20 2.99
CA GLY A 182 -14.55 -6.33 3.13
C GLY A 182 -13.98 -7.41 4.01
N SER A 183 -14.10 -8.66 3.58
CA SER A 183 -13.59 -9.83 4.30
C SER A 183 -12.14 -10.16 3.93
N LEU A 184 -11.42 -10.66 4.91
CA LEU A 184 -10.18 -11.42 4.75
C LEU A 184 -10.53 -12.91 4.87
N SER A 185 -10.15 -13.72 3.87
CA SER A 185 -10.22 -15.17 3.96
C SER A 185 -8.84 -15.77 3.73
N MET A 186 -8.46 -16.75 4.56
CA MET A 186 -7.22 -17.48 4.43
C MET A 186 -7.50 -18.97 4.49
N ARG A 187 -6.97 -19.73 3.53
CA ARG A 187 -7.08 -21.19 3.48
C ARG A 187 -5.71 -21.82 3.57
N PHE A 188 -5.49 -22.65 4.59
CA PHE A 188 -4.21 -23.30 4.82
C PHE A 188 -4.19 -24.69 4.23
N TRP A 189 -3.09 -25.04 3.58
CA TRP A 189 -2.88 -26.33 2.95
C TRP A 189 -1.75 -27.08 3.63
N LYS A 190 -1.89 -28.41 3.79
CA LYS A 190 -0.82 -29.31 4.19
C LYS A 190 -0.68 -30.47 3.21
N LYS A 191 0.48 -31.11 3.21
CA LYS A 191 0.69 -32.36 2.47
C LYS A 191 0.27 -33.54 3.32
N ALA A 192 -0.51 -34.45 2.75
CA ALA A 192 -0.85 -35.72 3.36
C ALA A 192 -0.50 -36.88 2.42
N ALA A 193 0.00 -37.97 2.99
CA ALA A 193 0.26 -39.20 2.24
C ALA A 193 -1.06 -39.95 2.04
N LYS A 194 -1.42 -40.19 0.78
CA LYS A 194 -2.58 -40.99 0.40
C LYS A 194 -2.11 -42.25 -0.31
N THR A 195 -2.58 -43.40 0.15
CA THR A 195 -2.30 -44.67 -0.52
C THR A 195 -3.23 -44.84 -1.71
N VAL A 196 -2.69 -44.83 -2.93
CA VAL A 196 -3.45 -45.05 -4.16
C VAL A 196 -3.05 -46.40 -4.77
N ARG A 197 -4.02 -47.12 -5.35
CA ARG A 197 -3.77 -48.40 -6.03
C ARG A 197 -3.53 -48.16 -7.52
N GLN A 198 -2.28 -48.17 -7.97
CA GLN A 198 -1.90 -47.99 -9.36
C GLN A 198 -1.34 -49.31 -9.92
N GLY A 199 -1.95 -49.86 -10.97
CA GLY A 199 -1.49 -51.09 -11.60
C GLY A 199 -1.44 -52.32 -10.68
N GLY A 200 -2.29 -52.37 -9.65
CA GLY A 200 -2.34 -53.48 -8.69
C GLY A 200 -1.39 -53.36 -7.49
N ARG A 201 -0.47 -52.39 -7.46
CA ARG A 201 0.40 -52.07 -6.31
C ARG A 201 -0.15 -50.87 -5.54
N ARG A 202 0.04 -50.87 -4.22
CA ARG A 202 -0.24 -49.72 -3.34
C ARG A 202 0.98 -48.79 -3.39
N THR A 203 0.76 -47.54 -3.76
CA THR A 203 1.78 -46.49 -3.82
C THR A 203 1.30 -45.33 -2.98
N GLU A 204 2.17 -44.79 -2.12
CA GLU A 204 1.89 -43.53 -1.42
C GLU A 204 2.12 -42.37 -2.39
N VAL A 205 1.12 -41.50 -2.49
CA VAL A 205 1.15 -40.26 -3.27
C VAL A 205 0.90 -39.11 -2.31
N GLU A 206 1.70 -38.05 -2.38
CA GLU A 206 1.41 -36.82 -1.64
C GLU A 206 0.26 -36.07 -2.31
N GLU A 207 -0.75 -35.72 -1.52
CA GLU A 207 -1.88 -34.89 -1.92
C GLU A 207 -1.94 -33.65 -1.01
N ASP A 208 -2.27 -32.49 -1.61
CA ASP A 208 -2.56 -31.28 -0.85
C ASP A 208 -3.96 -31.40 -0.26
N ILE A 209 -4.06 -31.31 1.06
CA ILE A 209 -5.34 -31.26 1.78
C ILE A 209 -5.48 -29.93 2.52
N VAL A 210 -6.71 -29.47 2.69
CA VAL A 210 -7.01 -28.27 3.47
C VAL A 210 -6.79 -28.59 4.96
N LEU A 211 -5.91 -27.83 5.61
CA LEU A 211 -5.66 -27.92 7.05
C LEU A 211 -6.72 -27.16 7.84
N GLY A 212 -7.19 -26.04 7.32
CA GLY A 212 -8.20 -25.20 7.95
C GLY A 212 -8.35 -23.85 7.24
N LYS A 213 -9.25 -23.02 7.75
CA LYS A 213 -9.53 -21.67 7.25
C LYS A 213 -9.44 -20.67 8.39
N ALA A 214 -9.08 -19.43 8.09
CA ALA A 214 -9.22 -18.29 8.99
C ALA A 214 -9.95 -17.18 8.25
N GLU A 215 -10.91 -16.55 8.92
CA GLU A 215 -11.71 -15.46 8.39
C GLU A 215 -11.59 -14.24 9.30
N GLY A 216 -11.69 -13.05 8.71
CA GLY A 216 -11.59 -11.82 9.46
C GLY A 216 -11.95 -10.59 8.64
N ASP A 217 -11.64 -9.43 9.18
CA ASP A 217 -11.83 -8.15 8.52
C ASP A 217 -10.59 -7.79 7.66
N ALA A 218 -10.81 -7.33 6.43
CA ALA A 218 -9.74 -6.91 5.52
C ALA A 218 -9.15 -5.53 5.83
N GLN A 219 -9.69 -4.80 6.82
CA GLN A 219 -9.29 -3.45 7.19
C GLN A 219 -7.81 -3.40 7.59
N PRO A 220 -7.00 -2.58 6.89
CA PRO A 220 -5.63 -2.32 7.30
C PRO A 220 -5.56 -1.72 8.70
N ARG A 221 -4.54 -2.13 9.47
CA ARG A 221 -4.22 -1.54 10.78
C ARG A 221 -3.96 -0.05 10.66
N VAL A 222 -3.20 0.34 9.63
CA VAL A 222 -2.93 1.74 9.27
C VAL A 222 -3.09 1.90 7.76
N ILE A 223 -3.76 2.96 7.32
CA ILE A 223 -3.78 3.39 5.93
C ILE A 223 -3.61 4.89 5.83
N ILE A 224 -2.64 5.33 5.03
CA ILE A 224 -2.39 6.73 4.70
C ILE A 224 -2.67 6.90 3.21
N GLN A 225 -3.87 7.40 2.92
CA GLN A 225 -4.34 7.58 1.55
C GLN A 225 -3.67 8.74 0.81
N SER A 226 -3.34 9.80 1.56
CA SER A 226 -2.73 11.03 1.03
C SER A 226 -1.30 11.23 1.58
N PRO A 227 -0.34 10.34 1.27
CA PRO A 227 1.02 10.43 1.82
C PRO A 227 1.73 11.73 1.44
N HIS A 228 1.34 12.33 0.31
CA HIS A 228 1.88 13.61 -0.15
C HIS A 228 1.64 14.79 0.80
N LYS A 229 0.72 14.67 1.76
CA LYS A 229 0.49 15.67 2.81
C LYS A 229 1.61 15.70 3.85
N TYR A 230 2.33 14.60 4.02
CA TYR A 230 3.46 14.47 4.93
C TYR A 230 4.80 14.65 4.22
N VAL A 231 4.96 14.00 3.06
CA VAL A 231 6.14 14.17 2.22
C VAL A 231 5.72 14.87 0.95
N ALA A 232 6.07 16.14 0.83
CA ALA A 232 5.57 17.00 -0.22
C ALA A 232 5.94 16.57 -1.64
N ASP A 233 6.86 15.61 -1.82
CA ASP A 233 7.29 15.02 -3.09
C ASP A 233 6.80 13.59 -3.31
N PHE A 234 6.02 13.03 -2.38
CA PHE A 234 5.46 11.68 -2.52
C PHE A 234 4.66 11.58 -3.83
N PRO A 235 4.87 10.54 -4.65
CA PRO A 235 4.11 10.38 -5.90
C PRO A 235 2.60 10.23 -5.63
N SER A 236 1.77 10.65 -6.58
CA SER A 236 0.33 10.36 -6.52
C SER A 236 0.02 8.94 -7.00
N TYR A 237 -1.25 8.51 -6.92
CA TYR A 237 -1.72 7.19 -7.39
C TYR A 237 -1.32 6.00 -6.49
N VAL A 238 -0.85 6.28 -5.28
CA VAL A 238 -0.44 5.26 -4.32
C VAL A 238 -0.78 5.68 -2.90
N SER A 239 -1.43 4.78 -2.18
CA SER A 239 -1.58 4.82 -0.74
C SER A 239 -0.59 3.89 -0.08
N ILE A 240 -0.29 4.13 1.19
CA ILE A 240 0.60 3.26 1.96
C ILE A 240 -0.11 2.77 3.22
N GLY A 241 0.36 1.69 3.79
CA GLY A 241 -0.17 1.24 5.05
C GLY A 241 0.46 -0.04 5.56
N THR A 242 -0.20 -0.55 6.61
CA THR A 242 0.17 -1.77 7.29
C THR A 242 -1.07 -2.63 7.47
N ILE A 243 -0.97 -3.91 7.12
CA ILE A 243 -1.95 -4.95 7.42
C ILE A 243 -1.40 -5.87 8.52
N TRP A 244 -2.30 -6.47 9.28
CA TRP A 244 -1.97 -7.57 10.17
C TRP A 244 -2.65 -8.83 9.66
N LEU A 245 -1.88 -9.91 9.59
CA LEU A 245 -2.33 -11.24 9.24
C LEU A 245 -2.09 -12.18 10.43
N PRO A 246 -2.94 -13.19 10.64
CA PRO A 246 -2.66 -14.24 11.62
C PRO A 246 -1.37 -14.98 11.25
N VAL A 247 -0.64 -15.45 12.27
CA VAL A 247 0.52 -16.31 12.06
C VAL A 247 0.07 -17.66 11.55
N MET A 248 0.85 -18.23 10.63
CA MET A 248 0.45 -19.43 9.92
C MET A 248 0.61 -20.68 10.80
N PRO A 249 -0.24 -21.71 10.65
CA PRO A 249 -0.08 -22.97 11.36
C PRO A 249 1.27 -23.63 11.07
N HIS A 250 1.84 -24.32 12.06
CA HIS A 250 3.14 -24.98 11.91
C HIS A 250 3.14 -26.05 10.79
N GLU A 251 2.04 -26.80 10.66
CA GLU A 251 1.89 -27.86 9.65
C GLU A 251 1.57 -27.36 8.23
N ALA A 252 1.24 -26.08 8.07
CA ALA A 252 0.84 -25.54 6.78
C ALA A 252 2.05 -25.39 5.84
N VAL A 253 1.90 -25.82 4.59
CA VAL A 253 2.91 -25.69 3.53
C VAL A 253 2.59 -24.55 2.57
N ALA A 254 1.30 -24.26 2.36
CA ALA A 254 0.83 -23.20 1.49
C ALA A 254 -0.42 -22.53 2.05
N VAL A 255 -0.68 -21.31 1.60
CA VAL A 255 -1.86 -20.52 1.97
C VAL A 255 -2.50 -19.88 0.74
N ASP A 256 -3.83 -19.93 0.67
CA ASP A 256 -4.59 -19.03 -0.20
C ASP A 256 -5.01 -17.83 0.64
N ILE A 257 -4.87 -16.61 0.13
CA ILE A 257 -5.26 -15.37 0.80
C ILE A 257 -6.18 -14.60 -0.13
N GLU A 258 -7.34 -14.20 0.36
CA GLU A 258 -8.29 -13.34 -0.34
C GLU A 258 -8.57 -12.08 0.49
N TYR A 259 -8.32 -10.92 -0.11
CA TYR A 259 -8.57 -9.61 0.48
C TYR A 259 -9.68 -8.88 -0.28
N GLY A 260 -10.87 -8.82 0.31
CA GLY A 260 -12.02 -8.11 -0.25
C GLY A 260 -12.00 -6.61 0.03
N TYR A 261 -12.36 -5.81 -0.97
CA TYR A 261 -12.66 -4.38 -0.79
C TYR A 261 -13.51 -3.84 -1.95
N THR A 262 -14.18 -2.72 -1.69
CA THR A 262 -14.87 -1.91 -2.69
C THR A 262 -14.17 -0.57 -2.85
N ALA A 263 -13.83 -0.20 -4.07
CA ALA A 263 -13.27 1.12 -4.37
C ALA A 263 -14.20 1.94 -5.25
N ARG A 264 -14.43 3.20 -4.89
CA ARG A 264 -15.12 4.19 -5.74
C ARG A 264 -14.11 5.06 -6.45
N ILE A 265 -13.96 4.87 -7.76
CA ILE A 265 -12.95 5.50 -8.61
C ILE A 265 -13.64 6.09 -9.84
N GLY A 266 -13.43 7.37 -10.11
CA GLY A 266 -13.93 8.02 -11.33
C GLY A 266 -15.46 7.97 -11.50
N GLY A 267 -16.23 7.89 -10.40
CA GLY A 267 -17.69 7.77 -10.42
C GLY A 267 -18.22 6.33 -10.53
N GLY A 268 -17.36 5.34 -10.76
CA GLY A 268 -17.71 3.92 -10.70
C GLY A 268 -17.45 3.32 -9.32
N SER A 269 -18.11 2.19 -9.00
CA SER A 269 -17.87 1.36 -7.82
C SER A 269 -17.35 0.00 -8.26
N TYR A 270 -16.24 -0.45 -7.68
CA TYR A 270 -15.55 -1.67 -8.07
C TYR A 270 -15.39 -2.59 -6.87
N ASP A 271 -16.15 -3.68 -6.84
CA ASP A 271 -15.99 -4.76 -5.86
C ASP A 271 -14.88 -5.70 -6.32
N SER A 272 -13.82 -5.77 -5.54
CA SER A 272 -12.58 -6.45 -5.88
C SER A 272 -12.15 -7.40 -4.78
N VAL A 273 -11.54 -8.50 -5.18
CA VAL A 273 -10.84 -9.43 -4.29
C VAL A 273 -9.40 -9.52 -4.78
N LEU A 274 -8.44 -9.28 -3.88
CA LEU A 274 -7.02 -9.51 -4.12
C LEU A 274 -6.74 -10.94 -3.70
N ALA A 275 -6.56 -11.83 -4.68
CA ALA A 275 -6.33 -13.24 -4.44
C ALA A 275 -4.85 -13.59 -4.61
N PHE A 276 -4.36 -14.40 -3.68
CA PHE A 276 -3.05 -15.03 -3.74
C PHE A 276 -3.23 -16.52 -3.51
N GLU A 277 -3.02 -17.34 -4.53
CA GLU A 277 -3.29 -18.77 -4.47
C GLU A 277 -2.01 -19.57 -4.22
N LYS A 278 -2.13 -20.60 -3.38
CA LYS A 278 -1.10 -21.61 -3.10
C LYS A 278 0.27 -20.98 -2.80
N LEU A 279 0.28 -19.87 -2.05
CA LEU A 279 1.51 -19.20 -1.65
C LEU A 279 2.31 -20.12 -0.72
N PRO A 280 3.56 -20.46 -1.04
CA PRO A 280 4.40 -21.24 -0.15
C PRO A 280 4.65 -20.45 1.14
N ILE A 281 4.45 -21.10 2.30
CA ILE A 281 4.59 -20.45 3.61
C ILE A 281 6.05 -20.56 4.08
N PRO A 282 6.81 -19.46 4.20
CA PRO A 282 8.14 -19.47 4.81
C PRO A 282 8.04 -19.85 6.30
N ASP A 283 9.04 -20.58 6.81
CA ASP A 283 9.04 -20.99 8.22
C ASP A 283 9.03 -19.81 9.21
N ALA A 284 9.57 -18.66 8.81
CA ALA A 284 9.52 -17.43 9.60
C ALA A 284 8.10 -16.88 9.83
N TRP A 285 7.12 -17.30 9.03
CA TRP A 285 5.71 -16.91 9.17
C TRP A 285 4.89 -17.89 9.98
N LYS A 286 5.46 -19.03 10.36
CA LYS A 286 4.76 -20.08 11.07
C LYS A 286 4.84 -19.89 12.57
N LEU A 287 3.86 -20.46 13.25
CA LEU A 287 3.91 -20.73 14.68
C LEU A 287 5.10 -21.67 14.98
N LYS A 288 5.73 -21.45 16.13
CA LYS A 288 6.77 -22.35 16.64
C LYS A 288 6.13 -23.66 17.08
N PRO A 289 6.89 -24.78 17.09
CA PRO A 289 6.39 -26.03 17.62
C PRO A 289 5.84 -25.85 19.05
N GLY A 290 4.59 -26.24 19.27
CA GLY A 290 3.92 -26.15 20.57
C GLY A 290 3.15 -24.85 20.86
N GLU A 291 3.19 -23.85 19.96
CA GLU A 291 2.27 -22.70 20.03
C GLU A 291 0.88 -23.13 19.52
N SER A 292 -0.18 -22.81 20.27
CA SER A 292 -1.56 -23.14 19.88
C SER A 292 -2.06 -22.20 18.80
N TRP A 293 -2.64 -22.77 17.75
CA TRP A 293 -3.35 -22.03 16.71
C TRP A 293 -4.80 -21.88 17.13
N ASP A 294 -5.23 -20.65 17.39
CA ASP A 294 -6.53 -20.31 17.96
C ASP A 294 -7.45 -19.67 16.90
N ALA A 295 -7.53 -20.29 15.73
CA ALA A 295 -8.50 -19.92 14.70
C ALA A 295 -9.62 -20.96 14.68
N ASP A 296 -10.84 -20.53 14.35
CA ASP A 296 -12.00 -21.39 14.18
C ASP A 296 -11.69 -22.47 13.14
N VAL A 297 -11.34 -23.68 13.62
CA VAL A 297 -11.09 -24.84 12.78
C VAL A 297 -12.43 -25.31 12.22
N ILE A 298 -12.83 -24.73 11.09
CA ILE A 298 -13.82 -25.39 10.23
C ILE A 298 -13.06 -26.52 9.56
N GLU A 299 -13.18 -27.75 10.10
CA GLU A 299 -12.82 -28.96 9.37
C GLU A 299 -13.62 -28.95 8.06
N ALA A 300 -12.96 -28.63 6.96
CA ALA A 300 -13.57 -28.60 5.64
C ALA A 300 -14.25 -29.96 5.39
N THR A 301 -15.53 -29.94 5.06
CA THR A 301 -16.28 -31.17 4.76
C THR A 301 -15.69 -31.86 3.53
N GLU A 302 -15.86 -33.18 3.41
CA GLU A 302 -15.33 -33.97 2.28
C GLU A 302 -15.72 -33.45 0.88
N GLU A 303 -16.76 -32.61 0.79
CA GLU A 303 -17.25 -31.98 -0.43
C GLU A 303 -16.36 -30.80 -0.88
N GLU A 304 -15.89 -29.96 0.06
CA GLU A 304 -14.92 -28.90 -0.23
C GLU A 304 -13.55 -29.49 -0.61
N ILE A 305 -13.21 -30.67 -0.07
CA ILE A 305 -11.99 -31.43 -0.42
C ILE A 305 -12.02 -31.91 -1.88
N ARG A 306 -13.20 -32.07 -2.49
CA ARG A 306 -13.35 -32.47 -3.90
C ARG A 306 -13.43 -31.28 -4.89
N GLY A 307 -13.41 -30.04 -4.41
CA GLY A 307 -13.48 -28.85 -5.26
C GLY A 307 -14.84 -28.67 -5.95
N VAL A 308 -15.93 -29.20 -5.38
CA VAL A 308 -17.29 -28.98 -5.88
C VAL A 308 -17.85 -27.73 -5.19
N GLU A 309 -18.17 -26.69 -5.95
CA GLU A 309 -18.92 -25.55 -5.42
C GLU A 309 -20.32 -26.01 -4.97
N PRO A 310 -20.81 -25.59 -3.81
CA PRO A 310 -22.13 -25.99 -3.33
C PRO A 310 -23.20 -25.27 -4.17
N GLY A 311 -23.74 -25.95 -5.19
CA GLY A 311 -24.83 -25.41 -6.00
C GLY A 311 -25.18 -26.16 -7.29
N GLU A 312 -24.31 -27.02 -7.82
CA GLU A 312 -24.61 -27.75 -9.05
C GLU A 312 -24.83 -29.24 -8.76
N GLY A 313 -26.06 -29.63 -8.41
CA GLY A 313 -26.26 -31.01 -8.01
C GLY A 313 -27.65 -31.59 -7.88
N GLU A 314 -28.75 -30.98 -8.34
CA GLU A 314 -30.03 -31.70 -8.47
C GLU A 314 -30.77 -31.29 -9.76
N GLY A 315 -30.26 -31.77 -10.89
CA GLY A 315 -31.01 -31.89 -12.13
C GLY A 315 -31.62 -33.28 -12.23
N GLU A 316 -32.83 -33.41 -11.70
CA GLU A 316 -33.69 -34.59 -11.73
C GLU A 316 -33.83 -35.13 -13.17
N ALA A 317 -33.21 -36.27 -13.45
CA ALA A 317 -33.39 -37.00 -14.69
C ALA A 317 -34.66 -37.87 -14.56
N ASP A 318 -35.81 -37.28 -14.89
CA ASP A 318 -37.05 -38.05 -15.05
C ASP A 318 -37.09 -38.74 -16.42
N GLY A 319 -37.57 -39.99 -16.37
CA GLY A 319 -37.29 -41.04 -17.33
C GLY A 319 -38.09 -40.96 -18.62
N ALA A 320 -37.43 -41.38 -19.70
CA ALA A 320 -38.07 -41.82 -20.92
C ALA A 320 -37.85 -43.33 -21.06
N GLU A 321 -38.90 -44.13 -20.88
CA GLU A 321 -39.05 -45.38 -21.61
C GLU A 321 -40.54 -45.69 -21.84
N ARG A 322 -40.94 -45.62 -23.12
CA ARG A 322 -42.16 -46.22 -23.68
C ARG A 322 -41.88 -47.72 -23.94
N PRO A 323 -42.89 -48.59 -24.00
CA PRO A 323 -43.75 -48.68 -25.21
C PRO A 323 -45.17 -48.15 -25.04
#